data_AF-A0A2V5KWI8-F1
#
_entry.id   AF-A0A2V5KWI8-F1
#
_cell.length_a   1.000
_cell.length_b   1.000
_cell.length_c   1.000
_cell.angle_alpha   90.00
_cell.angle_beta   90.00
_cell.angle_gamma   90.00
#
_symmetry.space_group_name_H-M   'P 1'
#
loop_
_entity.id
_entity.type
_entity.pdbx_description
1 polymer ?
#
loop_
_entity_poly.entity_id
_entity_poly.type
_entity_poly.pdbx_seq_one_letter_code
_entity_poly.pdbx_strand_id
1 'polypeptide(L)' 'MKLRRLNFEVCRAIGPDHPSLPGHFPGTPIVPGVVILDEIVAALTEWRKDSHLTVIRAVKFLVPLRPEQP' A
#
# COMPACT_ATOMS: atom_id res chain seq x y z
N MET A 1 -3.00 14.98 -30.80
CA MET A 1 -4.02 14.69 -29.75
C MET A 1 -3.28 14.35 -28.46
N LYS A 2 -3.12 15.30 -27.53
CA LYS A 2 -2.40 15.06 -26.26
C LYS A 2 -3.30 14.18 -25.38
N LEU A 3 -2.95 12.91 -25.18
CA LEU A 3 -3.52 12.12 -24.08
C LEU A 3 -3.23 12.89 -22.79
N ARG A 4 -4.26 13.45 -22.15
CA ARG A 4 -4.14 13.86 -20.75
C ARG A 4 -3.80 12.59 -19.97
N ARG A 5 -2.65 12.57 -19.30
CA ARG A 5 -2.43 11.64 -18.18
C ARG A 5 -3.53 11.93 -17.17
N LEU A 6 -4.47 11.02 -16.99
CA LEU A 6 -5.17 10.94 -15.71
C LEU A 6 -4.16 10.37 -14.72
N ASN A 7 -3.63 11.23 -13.86
CA ASN A 7 -2.93 10.75 -12.68
C ASN A 7 -4.00 10.12 -11.76
N PHE A 8 -3.74 8.92 -11.27
CA PHE A 8 -4.54 8.28 -10.23
C PHE A 8 -3.73 8.35 -8.95
N GLU A 9 -4.30 8.98 -7.93
CA GLU A 9 -3.69 9.21 -6.64
C GLU A 9 -4.68 8.76 -5.57
N VAL A 10 -4.15 8.10 -4.55
CA VAL A 10 -4.92 7.63 -3.41
C VAL A 10 -4.06 7.73 -2.15
N CYS A 11 -4.67 8.16 -1.06
CA CYS A 11 -4.05 8.23 0.26
C CYS A 11 -4.62 7.10 1.11
N ARG A 12 -3.76 6.33 1.77
CA ARG A 12 -4.14 5.20 2.63
C ARG A 12 -3.36 5.31 3.93
N ALA A 13 -4.01 4.97 5.04
CA ALA A 13 -3.36 4.82 6.33
C ALA A 13 -3.77 3.48 6.92
N ILE A 14 -2.81 2.79 7.55
CA ILE A 14 -3.09 1.52 8.22
C ILE A 14 -3.38 1.81 9.70
N GLY A 15 -4.60 1.46 10.10
CA GLY A 15 -5.11 1.61 11.46
C GLY A 15 -4.23 0.95 12.53
N PRO A 16 -4.17 1.46 13.78
CA PRO A 16 -3.43 0.82 14.88
C PRO A 16 -3.99 -0.56 15.23
N ASP A 17 -5.26 -0.79 14.92
CA ASP A 17 -5.97 -2.06 15.18
C ASP A 17 -5.81 -3.08 14.05
N HIS A 18 -4.98 -2.78 13.02
CA HIS A 18 -4.74 -3.72 11.95
C HIS A 18 -4.12 -5.02 12.50
N PRO A 19 -4.68 -6.20 12.19
CA PRO A 19 -4.31 -7.46 12.83
C PRO A 19 -2.87 -7.89 12.58
N SER A 20 -2.19 -7.28 11.60
CA SER A 20 -0.79 -7.54 11.32
C SER A 20 0.18 -6.78 12.23
N LEU A 21 -0.27 -5.82 13.04
CA LEU A 21 0.58 -4.95 13.86
C LEU A 21 0.98 -5.59 15.20
N PRO A 22 0.11 -6.32 15.92
CA PRO A 22 0.53 -7.06 17.11
C PRO A 22 1.70 -7.99 16.80
N GLY A 23 2.82 -7.79 17.51
CA GLY A 23 4.04 -8.57 17.29
C GLY A 23 4.90 -8.15 16.10
N HIS A 24 4.51 -7.11 15.34
CA HIS A 24 5.26 -6.60 14.19
C HIS A 24 5.50 -5.08 14.31
N PHE A 25 6.40 -4.61 15.17
CA PHE A 25 7.20 -5.35 16.14
C PHE A 25 6.73 -5.03 17.56
N PRO A 26 6.96 -5.90 18.56
CA PRO A 26 6.58 -5.61 19.94
C PRO A 26 7.14 -4.27 20.42
N GLY A 27 6.29 -3.39 20.95
CA GLY A 27 6.67 -2.06 21.46
C GLY A 27 7.01 -1.01 20.41
N THR A 28 7.19 -1.36 19.14
CA THR A 28 7.43 -0.41 18.04
C THR A 28 6.82 -0.94 16.75
N PRO A 29 5.48 -0.81 16.59
CA PRO A 29 4.78 -1.35 15.45
C PRO A 29 5.21 -0.66 14.15
N ILE A 30 5.42 -1.46 13.11
CA ILE A 30 5.74 -1.02 11.75
C ILE A 30 4.82 -1.80 10.82
N VAL A 31 4.20 -1.11 9.87
CA VAL A 31 3.35 -1.73 8.86
C VAL A 31 4.17 -2.73 8.04
N PRO A 32 3.77 -4.02 7.98
CA PRO A 32 4.46 -5.00 7.16
C PRO A 32 4.43 -4.62 5.69
N GLY A 33 5.54 -4.85 4.96
CA GLY A 33 5.62 -4.53 3.54
C GLY A 33 4.51 -5.18 2.70
N VAL A 34 4.07 -6.39 3.07
CA VAL A 34 2.96 -7.08 2.38
C VAL A 34 1.62 -6.35 2.51
N VAL A 35 1.35 -5.69 3.65
CA VAL A 35 0.14 -4.89 3.85
C VAL A 35 0.16 -3.65 2.96
N ILE A 36 1.33 -3.03 2.81
CA ILE A 36 1.51 -1.91 1.86
C ILE A 36 1.26 -2.37 0.42
N LEU A 37 1.74 -3.55 0.05
CA LEU A 37 1.51 -4.11 -1.28
C LEU A 37 0.03 -4.45 -1.53
N ASP A 38 -0.68 -4.92 -0.51
CA ASP A 38 -2.12 -5.21 -0.60
C ASP A 38 -2.94 -3.94 -0.88
N GLU A 39 -2.64 -2.84 -0.18
CA GLU A 39 -3.25 -1.53 -0.46
C GLU A 39 -2.96 -1.04 -1.89
N ILE A 40 -1.77 -1.30 -2.43
CA ILE A 40 -1.44 -0.99 -3.83
C ILE A 40 -2.29 -1.83 -4.78
N VAL A 41 -2.51 -3.12 -4.50
CA VAL A 41 -3.37 -3.98 -5.32
C VAL A 41 -4.82 -3.49 -5.28
N ALA A 42 -5.33 -3.12 -4.11
CA ALA A 42 -6.67 -2.57 -3.95
C ALA A 42 -6.83 -1.26 -4.75
N ALA A 43 -5.87 -0.33 -4.61
CA ALA A 43 -5.82 0.91 -5.37
C ALA A 43 -5.78 0.70 -6.89
N LEU A 44 -4.99 -0.26 -7.37
CA LEU A 44 -4.92 -0.60 -8.80
C LEU A 44 -6.25 -1.17 -9.31
N THR A 45 -6.94 -1.97 -8.49
CA THR A 45 -8.25 -2.53 -8.81
C THR A 45 -9.32 -1.45 -8.90
N GLU A 46 -9.27 -0.45 -8.01
CA GLU A 46 -10.15 0.74 -8.07
C GLU A 46 -9.90 1.56 -9.34
N TRP A 47 -8.64 1.76 -9.72
CA TRP A 47 -8.27 2.55 -10.89
C TRP A 47 -8.61 1.86 -12.21
N ARG A 48 -8.32 0.57 -12.31
CA ARG A 48 -8.51 -0.24 -13.53
C ARG A 48 -9.31 -1.48 -13.22
N LYS A 49 -10.63 -1.33 -13.34
CA LYS A 49 -11.57 -2.45 -13.33
C LYS A 49 -11.14 -3.50 -14.37
N ASP A 50 -11.35 -4.77 -14.02
CA ASP A 50 -11.04 -5.95 -14.84
C ASP A 50 -9.55 -6.16 -15.18
N SER A 51 -8.64 -5.47 -14.47
CA SER A 51 -7.20 -5.71 -14.53
C SER A 51 -6.73 -6.49 -13.32
N HIS A 52 -5.69 -7.31 -13.49
CA HIS A 52 -5.07 -8.08 -12.40
C HIS A 52 -3.57 -7.76 -12.34
N LEU A 53 -3.05 -7.51 -11.13
CA LEU A 53 -1.62 -7.37 -10.91
C LEU A 53 -0.97 -8.76 -11.04
N THR A 54 -0.03 -8.91 -11.98
CA THR A 54 0.67 -10.19 -12.21
C THR A 54 2.00 -10.26 -11.49
N VAL A 55 2.79 -9.20 -11.55
CA VAL A 55 4.15 -9.17 -10.99
C VAL A 55 4.54 -7.77 -10.53
N ILE A 56 5.17 -7.71 -9.35
CA ILE A 56 5.96 -6.57 -8.90
C ILE A 56 7.42 -6.95 -9.08
N ARG A 57 8.08 -6.37 -10.09
CA ARG A 57 9.47 -6.75 -10.45
C ARG A 57 10.49 -6.37 -9.39
N ALA A 58 10.24 -5.28 -8.69
CA ALA A 58 11.08 -4.79 -7.60
C ALA A 58 10.25 -3.88 -6.70
N VAL A 59 10.49 -3.97 -5.40
CA VAL A 59 9.98 -3.01 -4.40
C VAL A 59 11.11 -2.72 -3.43
N LYS A 60 11.21 -1.46 -3.00
CA LYS A 60 12.17 -1.03 -1.97
C LYS A 60 11.47 -0.12 -0.98
N PHE A 61 11.36 -0.58 0.26
CA PHE A 61 10.87 0.23 1.37
C PHE A 61 12.04 1.03 1.94
N LEU A 62 12.05 2.34 1.71
CA LEU A 62 13.17 3.21 2.10
C LEU A 62 13.16 3.57 3.58
N VAL A 63 11.96 3.70 4.16
CA VAL A 63 11.74 3.99 5.58
C VAL A 63 10.59 3.13 6.10
N PRO A 64 10.57 2.81 7.41
CA PRO A 64 9.41 2.17 8.03
C PRO A 64 8.17 3.07 7.94
N LEU A 65 7.03 2.47 7.59
CA LEU A 65 5.73 3.10 7.75
C LEU A 65 5.17 2.73 9.12
N ARG A 66 4.83 3.72 9.93
CA ARG A 66 4.18 3.53 11.24
C ARG A 66 2.66 3.50 11.08
N PRO A 67 1.92 2.92 12.03
CA PRO A 67 0.46 3.03 12.05
C PRO A 67 0.01 4.50 11.96
N GLU A 68 -1.15 4.73 11.35
CA GLU A 68 -1.75 6.06 11.12
C GLU A 68 -0.97 7.00 10.18
N GLN A 69 0.20 6.60 9.67
CA GLN A 69 0.92 7.41 8.70
C GLN A 69 0.29 7.27 7.30
N PRO A 70 -0.01 8.38 6.61
CA PRO A 70 -0.54 8.40 5.25
C PRO A 70 0.53 8.16 4.17
#